data_AF-A0A0R2FFQ5-F1
#
_entry.id   AF-A0A0R2FFQ5-F1
#
_cell.length_a   1.000
_cell.length_b   1.000
_cell.length_c   1.000
_cell.angle_alpha   90.00
_cell.angle_beta   90.00
_cell.angle_gamma   90.00
#
_symmetry.space_group_name_H-M   'P 1'
#
loop_
_entity.id
_entity.type
_entity.pdbx_description
1 polymer ?
#
loop_
_entity_poly.entity_id
_entity_poly.type
_entity_poly.pdbx_seq_one_letter_code
_entity_poly.pdbx_strand_id
1 'polypeptide(L)' 'MGLFGNKDFSLPMTVGDIPAGFEAIQIVTSIAMSPTGALADLAKEADKLGADEVLNVRLMGDENYTAYGDAVKKN' A
#
# COMPACT_ATOMS: atom_id res chain seq x y z
N MET A 1 4.68 -2.29 15.38
CA MET A 1 4.41 -3.02 14.13
C MET A 1 2.94 -3.39 14.11
N GLY A 2 2.07 -2.53 13.57
CA GLY A 2 0.65 -2.84 13.39
C GLY A 2 0.45 -3.38 11.98
N LEU A 3 0.10 -4.65 11.85
CA LEU A 3 -0.31 -5.24 10.58
C LEU A 3 -1.73 -4.74 10.28
N PHE A 4 -1.85 -3.82 9.31
CA PHE A 4 -3.16 -3.44 8.77
C PHE A 4 -3.64 -4.53 7.81
N GLY A 5 -4.03 -5.67 8.38
CA GLY A 5 -4.65 -6.78 7.67
C GLY A 5 -6.09 -6.95 8.13
N ASN A 6 -6.95 -6.00 7.78
CA ASN A 6 -8.40 -6.17 7.94
C ASN A 6 -8.97 -6.70 6.62
N LYS A 7 -10.01 -7.54 6.70
CA LYS A 7 -10.69 -8.25 5.59
C LYS A 7 -11.18 -7.38 4.40
N ASP A 8 -10.90 -6.09 4.40
CA ASP A 8 -11.34 -5.10 3.42
C ASP A 8 -10.25 -4.75 2.38
N PHE A 9 -9.01 -5.19 2.56
CA PHE A 9 -7.89 -4.91 1.65
C PHE A 9 -7.44 -6.16 0.88
N SER A 10 -7.21 -6.01 -0.43
CA SER A 10 -6.76 -7.12 -1.29
C SER A 10 -5.33 -7.57 -1.01
N LEU A 11 -4.49 -6.68 -0.47
CA LEU A 11 -3.08 -6.94 -0.19
C LEU A 11 -2.68 -6.54 1.23
N PRO A 12 -1.71 -7.25 1.85
CA PRO A 12 -1.07 -6.82 3.09
C PRO A 12 -0.36 -5.48 2.91
N MET A 13 -0.47 -4.61 3.91
CA MET A 13 0.16 -3.28 3.90
C MET A 13 1.00 -3.05 5.16
N THR A 14 2.25 -2.62 4.98
CA THR A 14 3.18 -2.33 6.08
C THR A 14 3.69 -0.90 6.01
N VAL A 15 3.68 -0.23 7.16
CA VAL A 15 4.30 1.08 7.36
C VAL A 15 5.76 0.89 7.79
N GLY A 16 6.69 1.56 7.12
CA GLY A 16 8.13 1.47 7.40
C GLY A 16 8.92 0.76 6.31
N ASP A 17 10.18 0.45 6.59
CA ASP A 17 11.13 -0.05 5.59
C ASP A 17 10.75 -1.40 4.97
N ILE A 18 11.22 -1.60 3.75
CA ILE A 18 11.07 -2.87 3.02
C ILE A 18 11.96 -3.94 3.68
N PRO A 19 11.39 -5.04 4.21
CA PRO A 19 12.18 -6.14 4.76
C PRO A 19 13.05 -6.80 3.68
N ALA A 20 14.17 -7.40 4.08
CA ALA A 20 14.94 -8.25 3.19
C ALA A 20 14.08 -9.43 2.68
N GLY A 21 14.18 -9.75 1.38
CA GLY A 21 13.38 -10.81 0.74
C GLY A 21 12.22 -10.30 -0.13
N PHE A 22 12.06 -8.99 -0.26
CA PHE A 22 11.11 -8.38 -1.17
C PHE A 22 11.83 -7.58 -2.26
N GLU A 23 11.33 -7.68 -3.50
CA GLU A 23 11.76 -6.82 -4.61
C GLU A 23 10.68 -5.78 -4.91
N ALA A 24 11.10 -4.51 -4.98
CA ALA A 24 10.20 -3.43 -5.38
C ALA A 24 9.93 -3.49 -6.88
N ILE A 25 8.65 -3.60 -7.24
CA ILE A 25 8.18 -3.54 -8.63
C ILE A 25 8.09 -2.07 -9.05
N GLN A 26 7.31 -1.29 -8.29
CA GLN A 26 6.98 0.10 -8.59
C GLN A 26 6.38 0.80 -7.36
N ILE A 27 6.57 2.11 -7.26
CA ILE A 27 5.83 2.97 -6.34
C ILE A 27 4.40 3.18 -6.85
N VAL A 28 3.40 2.86 -6.02
CA VAL A 28 1.99 3.11 -6.29
C VAL A 28 1.49 4.30 -5.47
N THR A 29 0.47 4.99 -6.00
CA THR A 29 -0.18 6.12 -5.35
C THR A 29 -1.69 6.09 -5.62
N SER A 30 -2.46 6.61 -4.66
CA SER A 30 -3.92 6.75 -4.77
C SER A 30 -4.39 8.00 -4.02
N ILE A 31 -5.53 8.54 -4.44
CA ILE A 31 -6.18 9.70 -3.79
C ILE A 31 -7.65 9.36 -3.56
N ALA A 32 -8.15 9.58 -2.34
CA ALA A 32 -9.56 9.40 -2.01
C ALA A 32 -10.05 10.40 -0.94
N MET A 33 -11.37 10.50 -0.79
CA MET A 33 -12.02 11.35 0.23
C MET A 33 -11.93 10.77 1.66
N SER A 34 -11.41 9.56 1.83
CA SER A 34 -11.23 8.95 3.15
C SER A 34 -9.90 8.19 3.24
N PRO A 35 -9.31 8.06 4.46
CA PRO A 35 -8.08 7.30 4.67
C PRO A 35 -8.17 5.87 4.16
N THR A 36 -9.29 5.20 4.47
CA THR A 36 -9.55 3.81 4.10
C THR A 36 -9.78 3.67 2.60
N GLY A 37 -10.44 4.63 1.95
CA GLY A 37 -10.59 4.65 0.51
C GLY A 37 -9.24 4.75 -0.20
N ALA A 38 -8.38 5.65 0.27
CA ALA A 38 -7.06 5.84 -0.33
C ALA A 38 -6.22 4.57 -0.20
N LEU A 39 -6.16 3.96 0.99
CA LEU A 39 -5.45 2.70 1.19
C LEU A 39 -6.04 1.54 0.36
N ALA A 40 -7.36 1.48 0.21
CA ALA A 40 -8.02 0.43 -0.57
C ALA A 40 -7.69 0.55 -2.06
N ASP A 41 -7.70 1.77 -2.59
CA ASP A 41 -7.34 2.00 -3.98
C ASP A 41 -5.83 1.81 -4.20
N LEU A 42 -4.98 2.14 -3.23
CA LEU A 42 -3.55 1.84 -3.27
C LEU A 42 -3.29 0.33 -3.41
N ALA A 43 -3.97 -0.47 -2.61
CA ALA A 43 -3.86 -1.93 -2.67
C ALA A 43 -4.35 -2.49 -4.02
N LYS A 44 -5.42 -1.93 -4.60
CA LYS A 44 -5.88 -2.32 -5.95
C LYS A 44 -4.87 -1.97 -7.03
N GLU A 45 -4.23 -0.79 -6.94
CA GLU A 45 -3.19 -0.42 -7.91
C GLU A 45 -1.98 -1.36 -7.82
N ALA A 46 -1.55 -1.71 -6.60
CA ALA A 46 -0.48 -2.70 -6.41
C ALA A 46 -0.88 -4.11 -6.91
N ASP A 47 -2.13 -4.52 -6.68
CA ASP A 47 -2.65 -5.83 -7.13
C ASP A 47 -2.67 -5.94 -8.68
N LYS A 48 -3.03 -4.86 -9.39
CA LYS A 48 -2.94 -4.80 -10.86
C LYS A 48 -1.51 -5.00 -11.39
N LEU A 49 -0.50 -4.66 -10.59
CA LEU A 49 0.90 -4.86 -10.91
C LEU A 49 1.41 -6.27 -10.56
N GLY A 50 0.56 -7.11 -9.96
CA GLY A 50 0.94 -8.45 -9.49
C GLY A 50 1.86 -8.40 -8.27
N ALA A 51 1.71 -7.38 -7.44
CA ALA A 51 2.42 -7.28 -6.16
C ALA A 51 1.82 -8.26 -5.13
N ASP A 52 2.69 -8.82 -4.29
CA ASP A 52 2.26 -9.66 -3.18
C ASP A 52 1.91 -8.83 -1.94
N GLU A 53 2.56 -7.68 -1.77
CA GLU A 53 2.37 -6.77 -0.63
C GLU A 53 2.63 -5.31 -1.03
N VAL A 54 2.13 -4.37 -0.23
CA VAL A 54 2.53 -2.96 -0.29
C VAL A 54 3.30 -2.59 0.96
N LEU A 55 4.53 -2.11 0.79
CA LEU A 55 5.42 -1.74 1.89
C LEU A 55 5.66 -0.23 1.88
N ASN A 56 6.32 0.30 2.91
CA ASN A 56 6.63 1.73 3.03
C ASN A 56 5.40 2.64 2.89
N VAL A 57 4.25 2.17 3.38
CA VAL A 57 2.98 2.86 3.17
C VAL A 57 2.97 4.17 3.94
N ARG A 58 2.66 5.25 3.23
CA ARG A 58 2.52 6.61 3.76
C ARG A 58 1.17 7.18 3.35
N LEU A 59 0.50 7.79 4.32
CA LEU A 59 -0.77 8.48 4.11
C LEU A 59 -0.61 9.96 4.48
N MET A 60 -0.94 10.84 3.55
CA MET A 60 -0.99 12.28 3.77
C MET A 60 -2.44 12.74 3.65
N GLY A 61 -2.88 13.61 4.55
CA GLY A 61 -4.23 14.16 4.55
C GLY A 61 -4.18 15.68 4.57
N ASP A 62 -4.76 16.31 3.55
CA ASP A 62 -5.10 17.74 3.52
C ASP A 62 -6.62 17.91 3.39
N GLU A 63 -7.12 18.25 2.19
CA GLU A 63 -8.53 18.18 1.80
C GLU A 63 -8.91 16.79 1.28
N ASN A 64 -7.95 16.04 0.72
CA ASN A 64 -8.09 14.64 0.33
C ASN A 64 -7.01 13.78 1.01
N TYR A 65 -7.24 12.48 1.06
CA TYR A 65 -6.26 11.52 1.54
C TYR A 65 -5.49 10.94 0.38
N THR A 66 -4.17 11.14 0.38
CA THR A 66 -3.26 10.56 -0.61
C THR A 66 -2.43 9.47 0.05
N ALA A 67 -2.50 8.25 -0.49
CA ALA A 67 -1.68 7.14 -0.05
C ALA A 67 -0.55 6.87 -1.06
N TYR A 68 0.59 6.46 -0.53
CA TYR A 68 1.78 6.06 -1.27
C TYR A 68 2.28 4.76 -0.69
N GLY A 69 2.86 3.90 -1.53
CA GLY A 69 3.52 2.69 -1.06
C GLY A 69 4.34 2.04 -2.17
N ASP A 70 5.27 1.18 -1.76
CA ASP A 70 6.08 0.38 -2.65
C ASP A 70 5.34 -0.93 -2.91
N ALA A 71 4.90 -1.15 -4.14
CA ALA A 71 4.34 -2.43 -4.57
C ALA A 71 5.50 -3.42 -4.73
N VAL A 72 5.49 -4.51 -3.95
CA VAL A 72 6.61 -5.45 -3.88
C VAL A 72 6.20 -6.88 -4.20
N LYS A 73 7.17 -7.69 -4.58
CA LYS A 73 7.03 -9.13 -4.77
C LYS A 73 7.94 -9.91 -3.84
N LYS A 74 7.51 -11.09 -3.39
CA LYS A 74 8.37 -12.01 -2.63
C LYS A 74 9.34 -12.68 -3.59
N ASN A 75 10.63 -12.62 -3.24
CA ASN A 75 11.70 -13.34 -3.93
C ASN A 75 11.78 -14.81 -3.49
#